data_AF-A0A8S2SEJ1-F1
#
_entry.id   AF-A0A8S2SEJ1-F1
#
_cell.length_a   1.000
_cell.length_b   1.000
_cell.length_c   1.000
_cell.angle_alpha   90.00
_cell.angle_beta   90.00
_cell.angle_gamma   90.00
#
_symmetry.space_group_name_H-M   'P 1'
#
loop_
_entity.id
_entity.type
_entity.pdbx_description
1 polymer ?
#
loop_
_entity_poly.entity_id
_entity_poly.type
_entity_poly.pdbx_seq_one_letter_code
_entity_poly.pdbx_strand_id
1 'polypeptide(L)'
;NIYFNYLQIPKVKILTTNHAHRVGLSDAYMSQHSTNEHIVRVITLYDKINLDKEKISSGVSVIFDMDQICNTFTDCASCLANRGKRYNCSWCDDIQKCSDGYDRSRQQWIRAQCHRLAAADTCPNSMEDTYDNYHFSSSSLPSMVQFEKRKESSIATSRSYSTLHTFRTIVITLLLSVLILSLAALAVTYMYAYRNPTSPAGMWLLEHRPSTYIARFKRSTGSI
;
A
#
# COMPACT_ATOMS: atom_id res chain seq x y z
N ASN A 1 -22.79 7.04 -14.88
CA ASN A 1 -21.76 7.44 -15.88
C ASN A 1 -20.81 8.44 -15.27
N ILE A 2 -19.53 8.35 -15.62
CA ILE A 2 -18.48 9.29 -15.21
C ILE A 2 -17.93 9.96 -16.48
N TYR A 3 -17.84 11.28 -16.48
CA TYR A 3 -17.42 12.08 -17.63
C TYR A 3 -16.09 12.78 -17.34
N PHE A 4 -15.11 12.58 -18.21
CA PHE A 4 -13.83 13.30 -18.17
C PHE A 4 -13.67 14.15 -19.43
N ASN A 5 -13.74 15.47 -19.26
CA ASN A 5 -13.67 16.43 -20.35
C ASN A 5 -12.26 17.01 -20.45
N TYR A 6 -11.56 16.73 -21.54
CA TYR A 6 -10.23 17.26 -21.82
C TYR A 6 -10.33 18.59 -22.56
N LEU A 7 -10.55 19.70 -21.84
CA LEU A 7 -10.71 21.02 -22.47
C LEU A 7 -9.44 21.46 -23.22
N GLN A 8 -8.28 21.37 -22.58
CA GLN A 8 -7.00 21.70 -23.18
C GLN A 8 -5.88 20.81 -22.63
N ILE A 9 -5.14 20.17 -23.51
CA ILE A 9 -3.97 19.35 -23.16
C ILE A 9 -2.71 20.09 -23.60
N PRO A 10 -1.81 20.46 -22.67
CA PRO A 10 -0.60 21.17 -23.01
C PRO A 10 0.38 20.24 -23.76
N LYS A 11 0.98 20.74 -24.84
CA LYS A 11 1.97 20.00 -25.64
C LYS A 11 3.35 20.04 -24.97
N VAL A 12 3.47 19.40 -23.80
CA VAL A 12 4.75 19.28 -23.07
C VAL A 12 5.39 17.94 -23.40
N LYS A 13 6.67 17.95 -23.80
CA LYS A 13 7.47 16.73 -23.93
C LYS A 13 7.85 16.25 -22.54
N ILE A 14 7.09 15.29 -22.00
CA ILE A 14 7.41 14.68 -20.71
C ILE A 14 8.37 13.51 -20.96
N LEU A 15 9.50 13.51 -20.26
CA LEU A 15 10.52 12.46 -20.39
C LEU A 15 10.00 11.15 -19.79
N THR A 16 9.77 10.13 -20.62
CA THR A 16 9.15 8.85 -20.20
C THR A 16 10.16 7.82 -19.68
N THR A 17 11.44 8.16 -19.60
CA THR A 17 12.55 7.22 -19.36
C THR A 17 12.49 6.58 -17.97
N ASN A 18 12.03 7.32 -16.95
CA ASN A 18 12.00 6.82 -15.57
C ASN A 18 10.59 6.51 -15.05
N HIS A 19 9.53 7.06 -15.67
CA HIS A 19 8.15 6.84 -15.26
C HIS A 19 7.19 6.70 -16.44
N ALA A 20 6.51 5.56 -16.52
CA ALA A 20 5.43 5.36 -17.49
C ALA A 20 4.18 6.14 -17.05
N HIS A 21 3.83 7.19 -17.79
CA HIS A 21 2.56 7.89 -17.60
C HIS A 21 1.42 6.98 -18.02
N ARG A 22 0.29 7.05 -17.31
CA ARG A 22 -0.94 6.34 -17.65
C ARG A 22 -2.09 7.33 -17.61
N VAL A 23 -3.05 7.13 -18.49
CA VAL A 23 -4.29 7.90 -18.51
C VAL A 23 -5.42 6.88 -18.41
N GLY A 24 -6.39 7.12 -17.54
CA GLY A 24 -7.39 6.11 -17.23
C GLY A 24 -8.07 6.31 -15.89
N LEU A 25 -8.92 5.35 -15.55
CA LEU A 25 -9.61 5.26 -14.27
C LEU A 25 -8.97 4.12 -13.46
N SER A 26 -8.76 4.32 -12.17
CA SER A 26 -8.30 3.25 -11.29
C SER A 26 -8.99 3.35 -9.95
N ASP A 27 -9.37 2.21 -9.39
CA ASP A 27 -9.90 2.13 -8.04
C ASP A 27 -8.84 1.56 -7.08
N ALA A 28 -8.78 2.14 -5.90
CA ALA A 28 -7.79 1.81 -4.89
C ALA A 28 -8.30 2.12 -3.49
N TYR A 29 -7.84 1.33 -2.52
CA TYR A 29 -8.01 1.67 -1.11
C TYR A 29 -6.65 1.90 -0.46
N MET A 30 -6.64 2.70 0.60
CA MET A 30 -5.45 2.97 1.40
C MET A 30 -5.56 2.23 2.73
N SER A 31 -4.61 1.34 3.02
CA SER A 31 -4.47 0.72 4.33
C SER A 31 -3.31 1.37 5.09
N GLN A 32 -3.46 1.49 6.41
CA GLN A 32 -2.43 1.99 7.29
C GLN A 32 -1.95 0.85 8.19
N HIS A 33 -0.67 0.51 8.12
CA HIS A 33 -0.04 -0.48 8.98
C HIS A 33 0.87 0.23 9.97
N SER A 34 0.58 0.15 11.27
CA SER A 34 1.56 0.54 12.29
C SER A 34 2.55 -0.60 12.46
N THR A 35 3.79 -0.36 12.05
CA THR A 35 4.93 -1.14 12.51
C THR A 35 5.48 -0.52 13.80
N ASN A 36 6.32 -1.25 14.53
CA ASN A 36 6.85 -0.80 15.83
C ASN A 36 7.57 0.56 15.78
N GLU A 37 8.00 1.03 14.61
CA GLU A 37 8.73 2.29 14.46
C GLU A 37 8.01 3.30 13.55
N HIS A 38 7.20 2.85 12.58
CA HIS A 38 6.61 3.73 11.57
C HIS A 38 5.18 3.36 11.16
N ILE A 39 4.41 4.39 10.83
CA ILE A 39 3.11 4.27 10.17
C ILE A 39 3.34 4.16 8.66
N VAL A 40 3.07 2.98 8.10
CA VAL A 40 3.17 2.72 6.65
C VAL A 40 1.79 2.84 6.03
N ARG A 41 1.63 3.74 5.06
CA ARG A 41 0.43 3.84 4.22
C ARG A 41 0.64 3.06 2.93
N VAL A 42 -0.20 2.06 2.67
CA VAL A 42 -0.15 1.22 1.48
C VAL A 42 -1.39 1.53 0.64
N ILE A 43 -1.18 1.89 -0.62
CA ILE A 43 -2.27 2.06 -1.60
C ILE A 43 -2.35 0.77 -2.41
N THR A 44 -3.45 0.05 -2.28
CA THR A 44 -3.71 -1.17 -3.04
C THR A 44 -4.65 -0.84 -4.18
N LEU A 45 -4.12 -0.83 -5.40
CA LEU A 45 -4.94 -0.79 -6.62
C LEU A 45 -5.50 -2.17 -6.89
N TYR A 46 -6.82 -2.26 -7.06
CA TYR A 46 -7.49 -3.52 -7.40
C TYR A 46 -8.15 -3.49 -8.78
N ASP A 47 -8.56 -2.31 -9.26
CA ASP A 47 -9.12 -2.18 -10.61
C ASP A 47 -8.48 -1.02 -11.39
N LYS A 48 -8.32 -1.20 -12.70
CA LYS A 48 -7.73 -0.23 -13.60
C LYS A 48 -8.33 -0.34 -15.01
N ILE A 49 -8.74 0.79 -15.55
CA ILE A 49 -9.12 0.99 -16.95
C ILE A 49 -8.09 1.94 -17.55
N ASN A 50 -7.21 1.43 -18.41
CA ASN A 50 -6.24 2.29 -19.11
C ASN A 50 -6.86 2.77 -20.42
N LEU A 51 -6.72 4.07 -20.68
CA LEU A 51 -7.11 4.69 -21.92
C LEU A 51 -5.90 4.76 -22.86
N ASP A 52 -6.20 4.66 -24.15
CA ASP A 52 -5.25 4.89 -25.21
C ASP A 52 -4.95 6.39 -25.32
N LYS A 53 -3.71 6.77 -25.07
CA LYS A 53 -3.27 8.17 -25.08
C LYS A 53 -3.38 8.81 -26.46
N GLU A 54 -3.28 8.02 -27.52
CA GLU A 54 -3.33 8.53 -28.90
C GLU A 54 -4.71 9.09 -29.23
N LYS A 55 -5.75 8.59 -28.56
CA LYS A 55 -7.15 9.02 -28.73
C LYS A 55 -7.53 10.21 -27.86
N ILE A 56 -6.65 10.66 -26.98
CA ILE A 56 -6.93 11.74 -26.03
C ILE A 56 -6.32 13.05 -26.56
N SER A 57 -7.20 13.99 -26.93
CA SER A 57 -6.81 15.33 -27.39
C SER A 57 -7.66 16.42 -26.72
N SER A 58 -7.23 17.67 -26.82
CA SER A 58 -8.04 18.84 -26.43
C SER A 58 -9.40 18.80 -27.15
N GLY A 59 -10.48 19.10 -26.43
CA GLY A 59 -11.86 19.04 -26.91
C GLY A 59 -12.53 17.67 -26.83
N VAL A 60 -11.84 16.61 -26.39
CA VAL A 60 -12.42 15.26 -26.29
C VAL A 60 -13.06 15.03 -24.92
N SER A 61 -14.18 14.30 -24.92
CA SER A 61 -14.81 13.80 -23.70
C SER A 61 -14.71 12.28 -23.65
N VAL A 62 -14.20 11.75 -22.53
CA VAL A 62 -14.18 10.31 -22.26
C VAL A 62 -15.32 9.99 -21.31
N ILE A 63 -16.19 9.07 -21.73
CA ILE A 63 -17.37 8.65 -20.97
C ILE A 63 -17.14 7.23 -20.50
N PHE A 64 -17.22 7.03 -19.18
CA PHE A 64 -17.24 5.72 -18.57
C PHE A 64 -18.68 5.39 -18.20
N ASP A 65 -19.26 4.45 -18.94
CA ASP A 65 -20.55 3.87 -18.59
C ASP A 65 -20.34 2.79 -17.53
N MET A 66 -21.23 2.79 -16.54
CA MET A 66 -21.20 1.78 -15.49
C MET A 66 -21.84 0.52 -16.03
N ASP A 67 -21.12 -0.60 -15.97
CA ASP A 67 -21.72 -1.91 -16.24
C ASP A 67 -22.50 -2.39 -15.01
N GLN A 68 -23.46 -3.30 -15.23
CA GLN A 68 -24.22 -3.91 -14.15
C GLN A 68 -23.35 -4.96 -13.44
N ILE A 69 -22.78 -4.56 -12.31
CA ILE A 69 -21.90 -5.38 -11.46
C ILE A 69 -22.70 -6.19 -10.42
N CYS A 70 -22.12 -7.27 -9.89
CA CYS A 70 -22.83 -8.24 -9.04
C CYS A 70 -23.55 -7.61 -7.84
N ASN A 71 -22.94 -6.62 -7.18
CA ASN A 71 -23.52 -5.98 -6.00
C ASN A 71 -24.75 -5.11 -6.28
N THR A 72 -25.14 -4.93 -7.54
CA THR A 72 -26.41 -4.29 -7.92
C THR A 72 -27.61 -5.23 -7.81
N PHE A 73 -27.37 -6.55 -7.80
CA PHE A 73 -28.41 -7.56 -7.59
C PHE A 73 -28.65 -7.75 -6.09
N THR A 74 -29.87 -7.45 -5.65
CA THR A 74 -30.25 -7.45 -4.23
C THR A 74 -30.93 -8.74 -3.77
N ASP A 75 -31.16 -9.68 -4.69
CA ASP A 75 -31.81 -10.96 -4.41
C ASP A 75 -31.04 -12.12 -5.05
N CYS A 76 -31.16 -13.30 -4.43
CA CYS A 76 -30.44 -14.49 -4.87
C CYS A 76 -30.80 -14.90 -6.31
N ALA A 77 -32.08 -14.82 -6.67
CA ALA A 77 -32.53 -15.24 -8.00
C ALA A 77 -31.93 -14.36 -9.10
N SER A 78 -31.98 -13.04 -8.95
CA SER A 78 -31.37 -12.11 -9.92
C SER A 78 -29.84 -12.20 -9.93
N CYS A 79 -29.21 -12.45 -8.79
CA CYS A 79 -27.77 -12.68 -8.69
C CYS A 79 -27.33 -13.90 -9.51
N LEU A 80 -27.97 -15.06 -9.27
CA LEU A 80 -27.63 -16.32 -9.94
C LEU A 80 -28.04 -16.30 -11.42
N ALA A 81 -29.13 -15.63 -11.79
CA ALA A 81 -29.52 -15.44 -13.19
C ALA A 81 -28.50 -14.62 -14.01
N ASN A 82 -27.58 -13.91 -13.35
CA ASN A 82 -26.51 -13.13 -13.97
C ASN A 82 -25.10 -13.67 -13.71
N ARG A 83 -24.99 -14.81 -13.01
CA ARG A 83 -23.73 -15.54 -12.86
C ARG A 83 -23.16 -15.91 -14.23
N GLY A 84 -21.84 -15.74 -14.40
CA GLY A 84 -21.12 -16.18 -15.58
C GLY A 84 -21.36 -15.38 -16.87
N LYS A 85 -22.14 -14.27 -16.80
CA LYS A 85 -22.30 -13.35 -17.94
C LYS A 85 -21.05 -12.47 -18.08
N ARG A 86 -21.06 -11.29 -17.46
CA ARG A 86 -19.91 -10.37 -17.45
C ARG A 86 -19.01 -10.58 -16.23
N TYR A 87 -19.59 -11.03 -15.12
CA TYR A 87 -18.93 -11.22 -13.84
C TYR A 87 -19.29 -12.58 -13.23
N ASN A 88 -18.40 -13.14 -12.43
CA ASN A 88 -18.64 -14.43 -11.75
C ASN A 88 -19.41 -14.22 -10.45
N CYS A 89 -20.65 -13.72 -10.57
CA CYS A 89 -21.48 -13.41 -9.43
C CYS A 89 -21.85 -14.65 -8.63
N SER A 90 -21.87 -14.48 -7.31
CA SER A 90 -22.23 -15.49 -6.34
C SER A 90 -23.09 -14.88 -5.25
N TRP A 91 -24.04 -15.65 -4.73
CA TRP A 91 -24.92 -15.22 -3.65
C TRP A 91 -24.39 -15.73 -2.32
N CYS A 92 -24.28 -14.85 -1.33
CA CYS A 92 -24.00 -15.26 0.05
C CYS A 92 -25.23 -15.04 0.92
N ASP A 93 -25.73 -16.15 1.46
CA ASP A 93 -26.95 -16.15 2.27
C ASP A 93 -26.73 -15.52 3.65
N ASP A 94 -25.63 -15.85 4.33
CA ASP A 94 -25.27 -15.30 5.65
C ASP A 94 -25.32 -13.77 5.74
N ILE A 95 -25.05 -13.09 4.61
CA ILE A 95 -25.00 -11.61 4.54
C ILE A 95 -25.99 -11.04 3.52
N GLN A 96 -26.84 -11.88 2.93
CA GLN A 96 -27.87 -11.54 1.94
C GLN A 96 -27.35 -10.60 0.84
N LYS A 97 -26.23 -10.97 0.21
CA LYS A 97 -25.54 -10.13 -0.79
C LYS A 97 -25.04 -10.92 -1.99
N CYS A 98 -25.14 -10.31 -3.16
CA CYS A 98 -24.52 -10.78 -4.40
C CYS A 98 -23.14 -10.13 -4.59
N SER A 99 -22.11 -10.93 -4.90
CA SER A 99 -20.75 -10.45 -5.13
C SER A 99 -19.95 -11.43 -6.00
N ASP A 100 -18.91 -10.94 -6.68
CA ASP A 100 -17.85 -11.74 -7.32
C ASP A 100 -16.63 -11.96 -6.40
N GLY A 101 -16.68 -11.49 -5.15
CA GLY A 101 -15.62 -11.56 -4.15
C GLY A 101 -14.61 -10.40 -4.21
N TYR A 102 -14.78 -9.45 -5.14
CA TYR A 102 -13.88 -8.32 -5.37
C TYR A 102 -14.62 -6.98 -5.31
N ASP A 103 -15.38 -6.76 -4.23
CA ASP A 103 -16.11 -5.51 -4.01
C ASP A 103 -15.80 -4.89 -2.62
N ARG A 104 -16.42 -3.74 -2.33
CA ARG A 104 -16.25 -2.99 -1.07
C ARG A 104 -16.59 -3.81 0.19
N SER A 105 -17.45 -4.82 0.06
CA SER A 105 -17.86 -5.73 1.13
C SER A 105 -16.96 -6.96 1.27
N ARG A 106 -15.83 -7.04 0.55
CA ARG A 106 -14.91 -8.19 0.57
C ARG A 106 -14.53 -8.65 1.98
N GLN A 107 -14.32 -7.73 2.93
CA GLN A 107 -13.98 -8.11 4.31
C GLN A 107 -15.15 -8.81 5.01
N GLN A 108 -16.39 -8.36 4.79
CA GLN A 108 -17.58 -9.05 5.29
C GLN A 108 -17.76 -10.41 4.59
N TRP A 109 -17.56 -10.45 3.27
CA TRP A 109 -17.59 -11.65 2.45
C TRP A 109 -16.62 -12.76 2.93
N ILE A 110 -15.38 -12.39 3.27
CA ILE A 110 -14.40 -13.35 3.79
C ILE A 110 -14.76 -13.80 5.22
N ARG A 111 -15.24 -12.90 6.09
CA ARG A 111 -15.64 -13.23 7.47
C ARG A 111 -16.82 -14.20 7.52
N ALA A 112 -17.79 -14.03 6.64
CA ALA A 112 -18.93 -14.94 6.47
C ALA A 112 -18.58 -16.19 5.62
N GLN A 113 -17.30 -16.43 5.35
CA GLN A 113 -16.81 -17.57 4.55
C GLN A 113 -17.46 -17.74 3.16
N CYS A 114 -18.10 -16.70 2.63
CA CYS A 114 -18.79 -16.70 1.34
C CYS A 114 -17.85 -17.06 0.18
N HIS A 115 -16.56 -16.75 0.27
CA HIS A 115 -15.55 -17.16 -0.72
C HIS A 115 -15.40 -18.68 -0.88
N ARG A 116 -15.89 -19.47 0.08
CA ARG A 116 -15.94 -20.94 0.02
C ARG A 116 -17.36 -21.45 -0.23
N LEU A 117 -18.35 -20.80 0.39
CA LEU A 117 -19.73 -21.30 0.47
C LEU A 117 -20.64 -20.77 -0.65
N ALA A 118 -20.38 -19.58 -1.20
CA ALA A 118 -21.26 -18.91 -2.15
C ALA A 118 -21.27 -19.54 -3.57
N ALA A 119 -20.55 -20.65 -3.79
CA ALA A 119 -20.51 -21.36 -5.06
C ALA A 119 -21.80 -22.13 -5.38
N ALA A 120 -22.75 -22.25 -4.44
CA ALA A 120 -24.02 -22.92 -4.67
C ALA A 120 -24.79 -22.30 -5.86
N ASP A 121 -25.37 -23.14 -6.70
CA ASP A 121 -26.18 -22.74 -7.87
C ASP A 121 -27.67 -22.58 -7.54
N THR A 122 -28.05 -22.80 -6.28
CA THR A 122 -29.43 -22.74 -5.82
C THR A 122 -29.58 -21.76 -4.68
N CYS A 123 -30.68 -21.01 -4.70
CA CYS A 123 -31.06 -20.17 -3.58
C CYS A 123 -31.58 -21.03 -2.43
N PRO A 124 -31.16 -20.77 -1.19
CA PRO A 124 -31.78 -21.43 -0.05
C PRO A 124 -33.26 -21.06 -0.02
N ASN A 125 -34.11 -22.07 0.02
CA ASN A 125 -35.52 -21.86 0.28
C ASN A 125 -35.63 -21.33 1.71
N SER A 126 -36.30 -20.20 1.90
CA SER A 126 -36.57 -19.71 3.25
C SER A 126 -37.29 -20.83 4.00
N MET A 127 -36.67 -21.32 5.08
CA MET A 127 -37.02 -22.52 5.87
C MET A 127 -36.42 -23.83 5.34
N GLU A 128 -35.19 -24.14 5.73
CA GLU A 128 -34.90 -25.31 6.59
C GLU A 128 -33.46 -25.27 7.13
N ASP A 129 -33.33 -25.56 8.42
CA ASP A 129 -32.09 -25.60 9.19
C ASP A 129 -31.11 -26.66 8.67
N THR A 130 -29.82 -26.33 8.58
CA THR A 130 -28.74 -27.27 8.92
C THR A 130 -27.54 -26.50 9.44
N TYR A 131 -27.49 -26.33 10.76
CA TYR A 131 -26.35 -25.81 11.50
C TYR A 131 -25.29 -26.91 11.62
N ASP A 132 -24.51 -27.15 10.57
CA ASP A 132 -23.35 -28.04 10.64
C ASP A 132 -22.07 -27.25 10.98
N ASN A 133 -21.90 -27.08 12.30
CA ASN A 133 -20.67 -27.27 13.07
C ASN A 133 -19.33 -27.07 12.33
N TYR A 134 -18.94 -25.80 12.09
CA TYR A 134 -17.55 -25.46 11.77
C TYR A 134 -16.81 -24.97 13.02
N HIS A 135 -15.93 -25.84 13.52
CA HIS A 135 -14.99 -25.58 14.61
C HIS A 135 -14.10 -24.37 14.25
N PHE A 136 -14.36 -23.22 14.89
CA PHE A 136 -13.56 -22.01 14.78
C PHE A 136 -12.46 -22.03 15.85
N SER A 137 -11.25 -22.46 15.48
CA SER A 137 -10.07 -22.25 16.33
C SER A 137 -9.59 -20.80 16.17
N SER A 138 -10.03 -19.95 17.10
CA SER A 138 -9.55 -18.59 17.28
C SER A 138 -8.17 -18.58 17.92
N SER A 139 -7.12 -18.34 17.13
CA SER A 139 -5.79 -18.02 17.64
C SER A 139 -5.70 -16.52 17.96
N SER A 140 -5.83 -16.20 19.24
CA SER A 140 -5.56 -14.88 19.81
C SER A 140 -4.12 -14.77 20.31
N LEU A 141 -3.44 -13.69 19.94
CA LEU A 141 -2.29 -13.08 20.64
C LEU A 141 -2.47 -11.54 20.49
N PRO A 142 -1.79 -10.63 21.22
CA PRO A 142 -0.74 -10.80 22.25
C PRO A 142 -0.86 -9.83 23.45
N SER A 143 0.07 -9.91 24.41
CA SER A 143 0.58 -8.73 25.15
C SER A 143 1.93 -9.01 25.82
N MET A 144 2.88 -8.09 25.60
CA MET A 144 4.22 -7.98 26.18
C MET A 144 4.16 -7.28 27.54
N VAL A 145 5.05 -7.63 28.49
CA VAL A 145 5.66 -6.65 29.43
C VAL A 145 7.08 -7.10 29.90
N GLN A 146 8.02 -6.18 29.64
CA GLN A 146 9.28 -5.78 30.31
C GLN A 146 10.48 -6.69 30.61
N PHE A 147 11.61 -5.98 30.52
CA PHE A 147 13.02 -6.33 30.59
C PHE A 147 13.62 -5.55 31.75
N GLU A 148 14.46 -6.17 32.58
CA GLU A 148 15.39 -5.43 33.45
C GLU A 148 16.73 -6.19 33.49
N LYS A 149 17.78 -5.52 33.00
CA LYS A 149 19.14 -6.06 32.88
C LYS A 149 20.02 -5.44 33.95
N ARG A 150 20.63 -6.31 34.75
CA ARG A 150 21.54 -6.00 35.87
C ARG A 150 22.86 -5.40 35.35
N LYS A 151 23.29 -4.38 36.10
CA LYS A 151 24.52 -3.57 36.01
C LYS A 151 25.79 -4.40 36.23
N GLU A 152 26.80 -4.21 35.40
CA GLU A 152 28.17 -4.67 35.68
C GLU A 152 29.14 -3.50 35.51
N SER A 153 29.98 -3.32 36.52
CA SER A 153 30.93 -2.24 36.70
C SER A 153 32.31 -2.86 36.62
N SER A 154 33.22 -2.29 35.83
CA SER A 154 34.65 -2.47 36.10
C SER A 154 35.53 -1.43 35.40
N ILE A 155 36.43 -0.90 36.25
CA ILE A 155 37.80 -0.47 36.00
C ILE A 155 37.99 0.87 35.28
N ALA A 156 38.23 1.89 36.10
CA ALA A 156 38.97 3.08 35.74
C ALA A 156 40.46 2.73 35.65
N THR A 157 41.11 3.01 34.52
CA THR A 157 42.57 3.00 34.38
C THR A 157 43.04 4.43 34.13
N SER A 158 43.82 4.96 35.06
CA SER A 158 44.51 6.23 34.92
C SER A 158 45.62 6.11 33.87
N ARG A 159 45.74 7.07 32.95
CA ARG A 159 46.91 7.21 32.09
C ARG A 159 47.49 8.61 32.19
N SER A 160 48.76 8.62 32.60
CA SER A 160 49.69 9.74 32.57
C SER A 160 49.82 10.29 31.13
N TYR A 161 49.68 11.60 30.97
CA TYR A 161 49.59 12.27 29.69
C TYR A 161 50.91 12.98 29.37
N SER A 162 51.67 12.44 28.41
CA SER A 162 52.84 13.12 27.85
C SER A 162 52.42 14.05 26.69
N THR A 163 53.19 15.12 26.50
CA THR A 163 52.96 16.29 25.65
C THR A 163 52.75 16.03 24.14
N LEU A 164 52.81 14.78 23.68
CA LEU A 164 52.44 14.35 22.33
C LEU A 164 50.93 14.12 22.17
N HIS A 165 50.24 13.81 23.27
CA HIS A 165 48.81 13.51 23.24
C HIS A 165 47.93 14.75 23.07
N THR A 166 48.37 15.94 23.49
CA THR A 166 47.62 17.21 23.34
C THR A 166 47.35 17.54 21.87
N PHE A 167 48.34 17.39 20.98
CA PHE A 167 48.16 17.62 19.54
C PHE A 167 47.22 16.60 18.90
N ARG A 168 47.36 15.31 19.27
CA ARG A 168 46.47 14.24 18.79
C ARG A 168 45.03 14.47 19.23
N THR A 169 44.79 14.92 20.46
CA THR A 169 43.43 15.24 20.92
C THR A 169 42.84 16.44 20.20
N ILE A 170 43.62 17.49 19.92
CA ILE A 170 43.12 18.67 19.20
C ILE A 170 42.71 18.30 17.76
N VAL A 171 43.51 17.48 17.08
CA VAL A 171 43.17 17.03 15.72
C VAL A 171 41.92 16.15 15.74
N ILE A 172 41.82 15.21 16.69
CA ILE A 172 40.65 14.33 16.81
C ILE A 172 39.39 15.13 17.17
N THR A 173 39.47 16.11 18.08
CA THR A 173 38.29 16.93 18.43
C THR A 173 37.85 17.81 17.27
N LEU A 174 38.77 18.34 16.46
CA LEU A 174 38.44 19.06 15.23
C LEU A 174 37.80 18.15 14.18
N LEU A 175 38.32 16.94 13.98
CA LEU A 175 37.71 15.99 13.04
C LEU A 175 36.32 15.56 13.49
N LEU A 176 36.14 15.31 14.79
CA LEU A 176 34.83 14.96 15.36
C LEU A 176 33.86 16.14 15.30
N SER A 177 34.31 17.38 15.52
CA SER A 177 33.42 18.55 15.41
C SER A 177 32.96 18.77 13.97
N VAL A 178 33.86 18.62 12.99
CA VAL A 178 33.50 18.68 11.56
C VAL A 178 32.55 17.55 11.18
N LEU A 179 32.77 16.33 11.68
CA LEU A 179 31.88 15.20 11.45
C LEU A 179 30.48 15.45 12.04
N ILE A 180 30.39 15.99 13.26
CA ILE A 180 29.11 16.29 13.90
C ILE A 180 28.38 17.41 13.15
N LEU A 181 29.08 18.47 12.73
CA LEU A 181 28.48 19.55 11.94
C LEU A 181 27.99 19.07 10.57
N SER A 182 28.73 18.18 9.91
CA SER A 182 28.29 17.60 8.63
C SER A 182 27.07 16.70 8.80
N LEU A 183 27.03 15.87 9.85
CA LEU A 183 25.86 15.06 10.19
C LEU A 183 24.63 15.92 10.53
N ALA A 184 24.83 17.02 11.27
CA ALA A 184 23.74 17.96 11.57
C ALA A 184 23.20 18.62 10.30
N ALA A 185 24.08 19.05 9.38
CA ALA A 185 23.67 19.60 8.09
C ALA A 185 22.92 18.57 7.23
N LEU A 186 23.35 17.30 7.23
CA LEU A 186 22.64 16.21 6.56
C LEU A 186 21.27 15.96 7.19
N ALA A 187 21.15 15.98 8.52
CA ALA A 187 19.87 15.82 9.20
C ALA A 187 18.88 16.96 8.87
N VAL A 188 19.37 18.20 8.81
CA VAL A 188 18.55 19.37 8.43
C VAL A 188 18.10 19.27 6.98
N THR A 189 18.99 18.91 6.04
CA THR A 189 18.63 18.74 4.63
C THR A 189 17.65 17.60 4.42
N TYR A 190 17.83 16.48 5.12
CA TYR A 190 16.88 15.36 5.13
C TYR A 190 15.50 15.82 5.64
N MET A 191 15.44 16.46 6.80
CA MET A 191 14.19 17.00 7.35
C MET A 191 13.52 18.01 6.42
N TYR A 192 14.30 18.90 5.79
CA TYR A 192 13.80 19.88 4.82
C TYR A 192 13.20 19.20 3.58
N ALA A 193 13.88 18.17 3.05
CA ALA A 193 13.42 17.41 1.89
C ALA A 193 12.11 16.64 2.16
N TYR A 194 11.95 16.09 3.37
CA TYR A 194 10.70 15.45 3.79
C TYR A 194 9.53 16.42 3.95
N ARG A 195 9.79 17.65 4.41
CA ARG A 195 8.75 18.69 4.52
C ARG A 195 8.36 19.30 3.17
N ASN A 196 9.30 19.36 2.22
CA ASN A 196 9.12 20.02 0.93
C ASN A 196 9.33 19.03 -0.23
N PRO A 197 8.36 18.14 -0.52
CA PRO A 197 8.51 17.08 -1.51
C PRO A 197 8.69 17.60 -2.95
N THR A 198 8.27 18.83 -3.23
CA THR A 198 8.43 19.49 -4.55
C THR A 198 9.78 20.19 -4.73
N SER A 199 10.61 20.24 -3.70
CA SER A 199 11.98 20.80 -3.79
C SER A 199 12.92 19.84 -4.53
N PRO A 200 14.07 20.31 -5.06
CA PRO A 200 15.05 19.44 -5.73
C PRO A 200 15.54 18.28 -4.85
N ALA A 201 15.76 18.53 -3.57
CA ALA A 201 16.16 17.50 -2.60
C ALA A 201 15.02 16.48 -2.34
N GLY A 202 13.77 16.94 -2.28
CA GLY A 202 12.59 16.08 -2.15
C GLY A 202 12.38 15.18 -3.39
N MET A 203 12.51 15.76 -4.59
CA MET A 203 12.44 15.04 -5.86
C MET A 203 13.55 13.99 -5.97
N TRP A 204 14.78 14.31 -5.55
CA TRP A 204 15.89 13.36 -5.53
C TRP A 204 15.62 12.15 -4.62
N LEU A 205 15.06 12.37 -3.41
CA LEU A 205 14.65 11.29 -2.50
C LEU A 205 13.53 10.42 -3.07
N LEU A 206 12.57 11.00 -3.78
CA LEU A 206 11.47 10.26 -4.41
C LEU A 206 11.98 9.36 -5.55
N GLU A 207 12.92 9.84 -6.34
CA GLU A 207 13.54 9.08 -7.43
C GLU A 207 14.39 7.91 -6.89
N HIS A 208 15.16 8.15 -5.84
CA HIS A 208 16.04 7.15 -5.21
C HIS A 208 15.36 6.35 -4.08
N ARG A 209 14.03 6.38 -4.00
CA ARG A 209 13.32 5.72 -2.91
C ARG A 209 13.58 4.21 -2.92
N PRO A 210 13.84 3.61 -1.75
CA PRO A 210 14.34 2.25 -1.70
C PRO A 210 13.40 1.17 -2.27
N SER A 211 12.10 1.46 -2.28
CA SER A 211 11.09 0.56 -2.84
C SER A 211 11.23 0.33 -4.34
N THR A 212 11.83 1.24 -5.11
CA THR A 212 11.99 1.08 -6.57
C THR A 212 13.06 0.04 -6.90
N TYR A 213 14.18 0.02 -6.16
CA TYR A 213 15.21 -0.99 -6.36
C TYR A 213 14.74 -2.37 -5.90
N ILE A 214 14.00 -2.48 -4.79
CA ILE A 214 13.44 -3.76 -4.31
C ILE A 214 12.44 -4.32 -5.32
N ALA A 215 11.57 -3.47 -5.88
CA ALA A 215 10.60 -3.89 -6.90
C ALA A 215 11.27 -4.31 -8.23
N ARG A 216 12.35 -3.63 -8.64
CA ARG A 216 13.16 -4.03 -9.80
C ARG A 216 13.88 -5.35 -9.55
N PHE A 217 14.42 -5.56 -8.35
CA PHE A 217 15.07 -6.80 -7.96
C PHE A 217 14.06 -7.97 -7.97
N LYS A 218 12.88 -7.79 -7.37
CA LYS A 218 11.80 -8.80 -7.37
C LYS A 218 11.29 -9.15 -8.77
N ARG A 219 11.26 -8.20 -9.71
CA ARG A 219 10.93 -8.48 -11.13
C ARG A 219 12.03 -9.23 -11.85
N SER A 220 13.29 -8.98 -11.52
CA SER A 220 14.45 -9.65 -12.12
C SER A 220 14.63 -11.08 -11.60
N THR A 221 14.17 -11.38 -10.38
CA THR A 221 14.35 -12.70 -9.75
C THR A 221 13.21 -13.69 -10.02
N GLY A 222 12.30 -13.39 -10.96
CA GLY A 222 11.36 -14.38 -11.52
C GLY A 222 10.75 -15.35 -10.51
N SER A 223 10.02 -14.85 -9.52
CA SER A 223 9.14 -15.73 -8.75
C SER A 223 7.85 -15.95 -9.55
N ILE A 224 7.82 -17.10 -10.23
CA ILE A 224 6.62 -17.84 -10.62
C ILE A 224 5.77 -18.09 -9.38
#